data_AF-A0A484CWA0-F1
#
_entry.id   AF-A0A484CWA0-F1
#
_cell.length_a   1.000
_cell.length_b   1.000
_cell.length_c   1.000
_cell.angle_alpha   90.00
_cell.angle_beta   90.00
_cell.angle_gamma   90.00
#
_symmetry.space_group_name_H-M   'P 1'
#
loop_
_entity.id
_entity.type
_entity.pdbx_description
1 polymer ?
#
loop_
_entity_poly.entity_id
_entity_poly.type
_entity_poly.pdbx_seq_one_letter_code
_entity_poly.pdbx_strand_id
1 'polypeptide(L)'
;MEFSSEEGDTQTPHVVDMTTSERVVELLNQAALIATDEKLTVLKQVQELIINKDPSLLDNFLDELIAFQTDKSIEVRKFVIGFIEEACKRDNELLLRLIANLNMLLRDESVNVVKKAILTLTQLYKVSLQWLVRSR
;
A
#
# COMPACT_ATOMS: atom_id res chain seq x y z
N MET A 1 -26.86 26.62 55.28
CA MET A 1 -27.58 25.87 54.22
C MET A 1 -27.34 26.66 52.95
N GLU A 2 -26.16 26.47 52.36
CA GLU A 2 -25.76 27.15 51.14
C GLU A 2 -25.61 26.07 50.07
N PHE A 3 -26.28 26.30 48.96
CA PHE A 3 -26.54 25.35 47.89
C PHE A 3 -25.32 25.32 46.95
N SER A 4 -24.67 24.16 46.85
CA SER A 4 -23.59 23.92 45.91
C SER A 4 -24.13 23.89 44.47
N SER A 5 -23.61 24.78 43.63
CA SER A 5 -23.78 24.70 42.17
C SER A 5 -22.55 24.00 41.60
N GLU A 6 -22.64 22.70 41.34
CA GLU A 6 -21.70 21.98 40.49
C GLU A 6 -21.98 22.38 39.03
N GLU A 7 -21.19 23.28 38.47
CA GLU A 7 -21.13 23.44 37.01
C GLU A 7 -20.29 22.31 36.44
N GLY A 8 -20.98 21.32 35.87
CA GLY A 8 -20.39 20.26 35.07
C GLY A 8 -19.78 20.84 33.80
N ASP A 9 -18.45 20.91 33.79
CA ASP A 9 -17.68 21.16 32.58
C ASP A 9 -17.92 19.98 31.61
N THR A 10 -18.71 20.26 30.58
CA THR A 10 -19.12 19.29 29.57
C THR A 10 -17.91 19.09 28.67
N GLN A 11 -17.12 18.05 28.97
CA GLN A 11 -16.08 17.56 28.08
C GLN A 11 -16.71 17.22 26.72
N THR A 12 -16.51 18.13 25.77
CA THR A 12 -16.73 17.86 24.35
C THR A 12 -15.85 16.67 23.97
N PRO A 13 -16.38 15.65 23.27
CA PRO A 13 -15.55 14.53 22.84
C PRO A 13 -14.54 15.07 21.83
N HIS A 14 -13.27 15.14 22.23
CA HIS A 14 -12.15 15.32 21.32
C HIS A 14 -12.22 14.16 20.32
N VAL A 15 -12.73 14.43 19.12
CA VAL A 15 -12.54 13.55 17.97
C VAL A 15 -11.03 13.48 17.79
N VAL A 16 -10.43 12.36 18.19
CA VAL A 16 -8.99 12.15 18.00
C VAL A 16 -8.78 12.13 16.50
N ASP A 17 -8.15 13.18 15.96
CA ASP A 17 -7.74 13.22 14.56
C ASP A 17 -6.72 12.10 14.36
N MET A 18 -7.19 10.97 13.84
CA MET A 18 -6.35 9.81 13.56
C MET A 18 -5.32 10.19 12.50
N THR A 19 -4.05 9.90 12.80
CA THR A 19 -2.96 10.19 11.87
C THR A 19 -3.07 9.29 10.63
N THR A 20 -2.48 9.74 9.51
CA THR A 20 -2.46 8.93 8.27
C THR A 20 -1.79 7.58 8.50
N SER A 21 -0.74 7.52 9.33
CA SER A 21 -0.03 6.28 9.67
C SER A 21 -0.92 5.30 10.44
N GLU A 22 -1.62 5.76 11.49
CA GLU A 22 -2.57 4.93 12.24
C GLU A 22 -3.69 4.40 11.35
N ARG A 23 -4.19 5.22 10.43
CA ARG A 23 -5.20 4.79 9.46
C ARG A 23 -4.68 3.69 8.54
N VAL A 24 -3.43 3.79 8.08
CA VAL A 24 -2.81 2.76 7.24
C VAL A 24 -2.67 1.44 8.00
N VAL A 25 -2.21 1.48 9.25
CA VAL A 25 -2.11 0.30 10.13
C VAL A 25 -3.47 -0.37 10.32
N GLU A 26 -4.51 0.40 10.62
CA GLU A 26 -5.88 -0.10 10.78
C GLU A 26 -6.37 -0.81 9.50
N LEU A 27 -6.21 -0.16 8.35
CA LEU A 27 -6.63 -0.71 7.05
C LEU A 27 -5.86 -1.99 6.68
N LEU A 28 -4.55 -2.07 6.96
CA LEU A 28 -3.76 -3.26 6.66
C LEU A 28 -4.16 -4.44 7.53
N ASN A 29 -4.39 -4.20 8.82
CA ASN A 29 -4.91 -5.22 9.74
C ASN A 29 -6.30 -5.68 9.31
N GLN A 30 -7.15 -4.76 8.86
CA GLN A 30 -8.46 -5.10 8.31
C GLN A 30 -8.33 -5.96 7.03
N ALA A 31 -7.44 -5.58 6.10
CA ALA A 31 -7.21 -6.30 4.85
C ALA A 31 -6.69 -7.73 5.08
N ALA A 32 -5.87 -7.96 6.12
CA ALA A 32 -5.37 -9.28 6.47
C ALA A 32 -6.48 -10.26 6.91
N LEU A 33 -7.60 -9.75 7.44
CA LEU A 33 -8.72 -10.55 7.94
C LEU A 33 -9.83 -10.76 6.90
N ILE A 34 -9.96 -9.87 5.93
CA ILE A 34 -11.01 -9.95 4.90
C ILE A 34 -10.67 -11.04 3.88
N ALA A 35 -11.64 -11.87 3.50
CA ALA A 35 -11.49 -12.88 2.44
C ALA A 35 -12.25 -12.53 1.14
N THR A 36 -13.01 -11.43 1.14
CA THR A 36 -13.89 -10.99 0.06
C THR A 36 -13.21 -9.96 -0.85
N ASP A 37 -13.91 -9.58 -1.93
CA ASP A 37 -13.48 -8.52 -2.85
C ASP A 37 -13.30 -7.15 -2.17
N GLU A 38 -13.86 -6.95 -0.98
CA GLU A 38 -13.66 -5.74 -0.17
C GLU A 38 -12.19 -5.52 0.20
N LYS A 39 -11.39 -6.60 0.31
CA LYS A 39 -9.94 -6.51 0.55
C LYS A 39 -9.27 -5.61 -0.47
N LEU A 40 -9.63 -5.74 -1.74
CA LEU A 40 -9.04 -4.96 -2.82
C LEU A 40 -9.34 -3.46 -2.67
N THR A 41 -10.54 -3.13 -2.22
CA THR A 41 -10.93 -1.74 -1.93
C THR A 41 -10.11 -1.15 -0.79
N VAL A 42 -9.92 -1.92 0.28
CA VAL A 42 -9.09 -1.52 1.43
C VAL A 42 -7.63 -1.30 1.02
N LEU A 43 -7.04 -2.24 0.26
CA LEU A 43 -5.66 -2.11 -0.21
C LEU A 43 -5.45 -0.90 -1.14
N LYS A 44 -6.44 -0.58 -1.99
CA LYS A 44 -6.40 0.64 -2.82
C LYS A 44 -6.44 1.92 -1.98
N GLN A 45 -7.19 1.93 -0.87
CA GLN A 45 -7.17 3.05 0.07
C GLN A 45 -5.79 3.20 0.69
N VAL A 46 -5.17 2.10 1.12
CA VAL A 46 -3.80 2.14 1.67
C VAL A 46 -2.82 2.69 0.63
N GLN A 47 -2.88 2.20 -0.61
CA GLN A 47 -2.05 2.72 -1.71
C GLN A 47 -2.21 4.23 -1.88
N GLU A 48 -3.45 4.74 -1.89
CA GLU A 48 -3.68 6.19 -2.03
C GLU A 48 -3.04 6.99 -0.89
N LEU A 49 -3.11 6.47 0.34
CA LEU A 49 -2.53 7.12 1.51
C LEU A 49 -1.00 7.15 1.45
N ILE A 50 -0.34 6.03 1.13
CA ILE A 50 1.13 5.91 1.19
C ILE A 50 1.83 6.31 -0.10
N ILE A 51 1.15 6.30 -1.24
CA ILE A 51 1.71 6.78 -2.50
C ILE A 51 1.42 8.27 -2.65
N ASN A 52 0.17 8.72 -2.49
CA ASN A 52 -0.25 10.07 -2.88
C ASN A 52 -0.37 11.05 -1.72
N LYS A 53 -1.01 10.65 -0.60
CA LYS A 53 -1.28 11.57 0.52
C LYS A 53 -0.04 11.86 1.35
N ASP A 54 0.67 10.82 1.78
CA ASP A 54 1.89 10.92 2.57
C ASP A 54 2.95 9.91 2.08
N PRO A 55 3.74 10.30 1.06
CA PRO A 55 4.76 9.43 0.46
C PRO A 55 5.86 8.98 1.44
N SER A 56 6.04 9.68 2.56
CA SER A 56 7.04 9.31 3.57
C SER A 56 6.74 7.97 4.25
N LEU A 57 5.48 7.53 4.17
CA LEU A 57 5.02 6.26 4.73
C LEU A 57 5.31 5.06 3.83
N LEU A 58 5.67 5.26 2.56
CA LEU A 58 5.85 4.18 1.60
C LEU A 58 6.87 3.14 2.09
N ASP A 59 8.04 3.58 2.54
CA ASP A 59 9.10 2.68 2.99
C ASP A 59 8.70 1.89 4.24
N ASN A 60 7.94 2.52 5.13
CA ASN A 60 7.50 1.93 6.40
C ASN A 60 6.47 0.80 6.23
N PHE A 61 5.67 0.84 5.16
CA PHE A 61 4.58 -0.11 4.92
C PHE A 61 4.80 -0.99 3.68
N LEU A 62 5.97 -0.90 3.06
CA LEU A 62 6.24 -1.59 1.82
C LEU A 62 6.07 -3.11 1.97
N ASP A 63 6.67 -3.68 3.01
CA ASP A 63 6.71 -5.13 3.21
C ASP A 63 5.30 -5.69 3.50
N GLU A 64 4.46 -4.95 4.24
CA GLU A 64 3.08 -5.31 4.53
C GLU A 64 2.22 -5.37 3.27
N LEU A 65 2.41 -4.45 2.31
CA LEU A 65 1.69 -4.48 1.03
C LEU A 65 2.18 -5.62 0.14
N ILE A 66 3.50 -5.84 0.11
CA ILE A 66 4.12 -6.90 -0.70
C ILE A 66 3.75 -8.29 -0.19
N ALA A 67 3.48 -8.46 1.11
CA ALA A 67 3.02 -9.73 1.67
C ALA A 67 1.76 -10.28 0.97
N PHE A 68 0.91 -9.42 0.39
CA PHE A 68 -0.27 -9.84 -0.38
C PHE A 68 0.06 -10.44 -1.75
N GLN A 69 1.33 -10.50 -2.18
CA GLN A 69 1.72 -11.12 -3.44
C GLN A 69 1.43 -12.62 -3.50
N THR A 70 1.29 -13.28 -2.34
CA THR A 70 0.93 -14.69 -2.22
C THR A 70 -0.55 -14.91 -1.92
N ASP A 71 -1.38 -13.86 -2.03
CA ASP A 71 -2.82 -13.97 -1.77
C ASP A 71 -3.50 -14.93 -2.77
N LYS A 72 -4.52 -15.65 -2.31
CA LYS A 72 -5.27 -16.59 -3.16
C LYS A 72 -6.01 -15.86 -4.29
N SER A 73 -6.44 -14.62 -4.07
CA SER A 73 -7.15 -13.83 -5.06
C SER A 73 -6.23 -13.33 -6.17
N ILE A 74 -6.57 -13.69 -7.41
CA ILE A 74 -5.88 -13.21 -8.62
C ILE A 74 -5.90 -11.69 -8.71
N GLU A 75 -7.01 -11.05 -8.33
CA GLU A 75 -7.14 -9.59 -8.39
C GLU A 75 -6.27 -8.88 -7.36
N VAL A 76 -6.07 -9.48 -6.18
CA VAL A 76 -5.14 -8.97 -5.16
C VAL A 76 -3.70 -9.07 -5.66
N ARG A 77 -3.29 -10.21 -6.23
CA ARG A 77 -1.94 -10.36 -6.80
C ARG A 77 -1.69 -9.39 -7.97
N LYS A 78 -2.68 -9.19 -8.85
CA LYS A 78 -2.63 -8.16 -9.91
C LYS A 78 -2.51 -6.75 -9.34
N PHE A 79 -3.19 -6.47 -8.23
CA PHE A 79 -3.06 -5.20 -7.53
C PHE A 79 -1.65 -5.00 -6.97
N VAL A 80 -1.06 -6.01 -6.33
CA VAL A 80 0.32 -5.91 -5.80
C VAL A 80 1.32 -5.58 -6.92
N ILE A 81 1.16 -6.18 -8.11
CA ILE A 81 1.96 -5.80 -9.28
C ILE A 81 1.78 -4.31 -9.64
N GLY A 82 0.53 -3.84 -9.66
CA GLY A 82 0.23 -2.43 -9.91
C GLY A 82 0.80 -1.49 -8.84
N PHE A 83 0.76 -1.90 -7.58
CA PHE A 83 1.35 -1.17 -6.47
C PHE A 83 2.88 -1.07 -6.62
N ILE A 84 3.56 -2.17 -6.95
CA ILE A 84 5.02 -2.16 -7.23
C ILE A 84 5.34 -1.17 -8.36
N GLU A 85 4.52 -1.13 -9.41
CA GLU A 85 4.70 -0.19 -10.52
C GLU A 85 4.69 1.28 -10.03
N GLU A 86 3.68 1.64 -9.24
CA GLU A 86 3.52 3.01 -8.74
C GLU A 86 4.58 3.37 -7.69
N ALA A 87 4.94 2.43 -6.80
CA ALA A 87 6.02 2.59 -5.84
C ALA A 87 7.37 2.84 -6.55
N CYS A 88 7.71 2.03 -7.56
CA CYS A 88 8.94 2.21 -8.32
C CYS A 88 8.94 3.50 -9.17
N LYS A 89 7.78 3.99 -9.63
CA LYS A 89 7.71 5.31 -10.31
C LYS A 89 7.90 6.47 -9.34
N ARG A 90 7.49 6.30 -8.07
CA ARG A 90 7.66 7.30 -7.01
C ARG A 90 9.10 7.33 -6.51
N ASP A 91 9.70 6.16 -6.28
CA ASP A 91 11.09 5.98 -5.88
C ASP A 91 11.73 4.82 -6.64
N ASN A 92 12.66 5.15 -7.55
CA ASN A 92 13.31 4.17 -8.42
C ASN A 92 14.24 3.22 -7.65
N GLU A 93 14.74 3.59 -6.47
CA GLU A 93 15.64 2.74 -5.69
C GLU A 93 14.92 1.50 -5.15
N LEU A 94 13.61 1.60 -4.91
CA LEU A 94 12.77 0.49 -4.47
C LEU A 94 12.77 -0.68 -5.45
N LEU A 95 13.07 -0.45 -6.74
CA LEU A 95 13.15 -1.53 -7.71
C LEU A 95 14.15 -2.60 -7.29
N LEU A 96 15.29 -2.22 -6.69
CA LEU A 96 16.31 -3.17 -6.26
C LEU A 96 15.78 -4.13 -5.18
N ARG A 97 14.84 -3.66 -4.34
CA ARG A 97 14.17 -4.46 -3.32
C ARG A 97 13.00 -5.26 -3.88
N LEU A 98 12.32 -4.74 -4.91
CA LEU A 98 11.07 -5.30 -5.43
C LEU A 98 11.25 -6.21 -6.66
N ILE A 99 12.44 -6.26 -7.27
CA ILE A 99 12.66 -7.07 -8.48
C ILE A 99 12.46 -8.57 -8.25
N ALA A 100 12.81 -9.07 -7.07
CA ALA A 100 12.61 -10.49 -6.72
C ALA A 100 11.10 -10.83 -6.63
N ASN A 101 10.30 -9.92 -6.06
CA ASN A 101 8.85 -10.03 -5.96
C ASN A 101 8.19 -10.03 -7.35
N LEU A 102 8.61 -9.13 -8.24
CA LEU A 102 8.15 -9.14 -9.64
C LEU A 102 8.52 -10.43 -10.37
N ASN A 103 9.74 -10.95 -10.18
CA ASN A 103 10.17 -12.21 -10.80
C ASN A 103 9.36 -13.41 -10.29
N MET A 104 8.97 -13.42 -9.00
CA MET A 104 8.04 -14.41 -8.47
C MET A 104 6.67 -14.31 -9.15
N LEU A 105 6.10 -13.10 -9.26
CA LEU A 105 4.80 -12.86 -9.89
C LEU A 105 4.79 -13.11 -11.41
N LEU A 106 5.95 -13.03 -12.07
CA LEU A 106 6.11 -13.43 -13.48
C LEU A 106 6.01 -14.95 -13.68
N ARG A 107 6.18 -15.72 -12.60
CA ARG A 107 6.07 -17.19 -12.57
C ARG A 107 4.79 -17.67 -11.90
N ASP A 108 3.80 -16.78 -11.77
CA ASP A 108 2.50 -17.11 -11.18
C ASP A 108 1.76 -18.18 -12.00
N GLU A 109 0.99 -19.02 -11.32
CA GLU A 109 0.16 -20.06 -11.95
C GLU A 109 -0.93 -19.46 -12.85
N SER A 110 -1.42 -18.26 -12.52
CA SER A 110 -2.42 -17.55 -13.28
C SER A 110 -1.81 -16.75 -14.42
N VAL A 111 -2.15 -17.12 -15.65
CA VAL A 111 -1.76 -16.40 -16.87
C VAL A 111 -2.16 -14.91 -16.81
N ASN A 112 -3.24 -14.56 -16.12
CA ASN A 112 -3.69 -13.17 -15.99
C ASN A 112 -2.75 -12.34 -15.09
N VAL A 113 -2.18 -12.96 -14.05
CA VAL A 113 -1.16 -12.33 -13.19
C VAL A 113 0.13 -12.16 -13.99
N VAL A 114 0.57 -13.21 -14.70
CA VAL A 114 1.76 -13.16 -15.57
C VAL A 114 1.63 -12.06 -16.63
N LYS A 115 0.49 -11.96 -17.33
CA LYS A 115 0.23 -10.88 -18.30
C LYS A 115 0.36 -9.49 -17.67
N LYS A 116 -0.19 -9.30 -16.46
CA LYS A 116 -0.07 -8.02 -15.74
C LYS A 116 1.39 -7.74 -15.35
N ALA A 117 2.15 -8.75 -14.92
CA ALA A 117 3.57 -8.61 -14.60
C ALA A 117 4.39 -8.19 -15.84
N ILE A 118 4.15 -8.79 -17.00
CA ILE A 118 4.81 -8.40 -18.27
C ILE A 118 4.51 -6.95 -18.63
N LEU A 119 3.24 -6.53 -18.55
CA LEU A 119 2.83 -5.15 -18.84
C LEU A 119 3.53 -4.16 -17.92
N THR A 120 3.59 -4.45 -16.62
CA THR A 120 4.27 -3.61 -15.63
C THR A 120 5.78 -3.56 -15.85
N LEU A 121 6.43 -4.70 -16.15
CA LEU A 121 7.86 -4.72 -16.50
C LEU A 121 8.17 -3.88 -17.75
N THR A 122 7.26 -3.85 -18.73
CA THR A 122 7.40 -3.00 -19.91
C THR A 122 7.43 -1.51 -19.54
N GLN A 123 6.64 -1.09 -18.54
CA GLN A 123 6.67 0.29 -18.04
C GLN A 123 7.93 0.57 -17.22
N LEU A 124 8.30 -0.35 -16.32
CA LEU A 124 9.44 -0.16 -15.44
C LEU A 124 10.77 -0.19 -16.17
N TYR A 125 10.95 -1.05 -17.18
CA TYR A 125 12.21 -1.20 -17.90
C TYR A 125 12.80 0.13 -18.40
N LYS A 126 11.97 0.97 -19.03
CA LYS A 126 12.34 2.32 -19.47
C LYS A 126 12.83 3.18 -18.31
N VAL A 127 12.06 3.21 -17.22
CA VAL A 127 12.30 4.07 -16.06
C VAL A 127 13.58 3.63 -15.34
N SER A 128 13.76 2.33 -15.13
CA SER A 128 14.93 1.74 -14.50
C SER A 128 16.20 2.00 -15.30
N LEU A 129 16.16 1.79 -16.62
CA LEU A 129 17.31 2.03 -17.48
C LEU A 129 17.71 3.52 -17.50
N GLN A 130 16.72 4.41 -17.58
CA GLN A 130 16.95 5.85 -17.54
C GLN A 130 17.57 6.29 -16.21
N TRP A 131 17.11 5.72 -15.09
CA TRP A 131 17.68 5.95 -13.78
C TRP A 131 19.13 5.47 -13.72
N LEU A 132 19.41 4.22 -14.06
CA LEU A 132 20.77 3.64 -14.04
C LEU A 132 21.79 4.43 -14.85
N VAL A 133 21.38 4.98 -15.99
CA VAL A 133 22.27 5.80 -16.84
C VAL A 133 22.57 7.16 -16.20
N ARG A 134 21.63 7.71 -15.42
CA ARG A 134 21.75 9.02 -14.75
C ARG A 134 22.41 8.94 -13.37
N SER A 135 22.41 7.78 -12.73
CA SER A 135 23.01 7.56 -11.41
C SER A 135 24.56 7.55 -11.43
N ARG A 136 25.18 8.27 -12.37
CA ARG A 136 26.62 8.44 -12.51
C ARG A 136 27.07 9.80 -11.98
#